data_AF-A0AA43D9J5-F1
#
_entry.id   AF-A0AA43D9J5-F1
#
_cell.length_a   1.000
_cell.length_b   1.000
_cell.length_c   1.000
_cell.angle_alpha   90.00
_cell.angle_beta   90.00
_cell.angle_gamma   90.00
#
_symmetry.space_group_name_H-M   'P 1'
#
loop_
_entity.id
_entity.type
_entity.pdbx_description
1 polymer ?
#
loop_
_entity_poly.entity_id
_entity_poly.type
_entity_poly.pdbx_seq_one_letter_code
_entity_poly.pdbx_strand_id
1 'polypeptide(L)' 'MNIKKRLISKEDPDYSPISDYISSTESVVGIDARHTHIIIIKKLIQLEQRLEKLDKQLAAMKKAKKRK' A
#
# COMPACT_ATOMS: atom_id res chain seq x y z
N MET A 1 -10.53 -18.29 5.37
CA MET A 1 -9.31 -17.47 5.21
C MET A 1 -8.66 -17.27 6.57
N ASN A 2 -7.40 -17.67 6.75
CA ASN A 2 -6.73 -17.61 8.06
C ASN A 2 -6.08 -16.23 8.27
N ILE A 3 -6.73 -15.36 9.03
CA ILE A 3 -6.39 -13.93 9.21
C ILE A 3 -4.98 -13.75 9.83
N LYS A 4 -4.52 -14.71 10.65
CA LYS A 4 -3.21 -14.67 11.31
C LYS A 4 -2.03 -14.56 10.33
N LYS A 5 -2.20 -15.00 9.08
CA LYS A 5 -1.13 -15.00 8.06
C LYS A 5 -0.90 -13.63 7.40
N ARG A 6 -1.67 -12.61 7.76
CA ARG A 6 -1.64 -11.26 7.14
C ARG A 6 -1.18 -10.16 8.10
N LEU A 7 -0.76 -10.51 9.31
CA LEU A 7 -0.24 -9.54 10.29
C LEU A 7 1.27 -9.44 10.13
N ILE A 8 1.78 -8.21 10.15
CA ILE A 8 3.23 -7.94 10.21
C ILE A 8 3.77 -8.42 11.55
N SER A 9 4.87 -9.19 11.54
CA SER A 9 5.52 -9.67 12.76
C SER A 9 6.29 -8.54 13.43
N LYS A 10 6.55 -8.62 14.74
CA LYS A 10 7.33 -7.60 15.45
C LYS A 10 8.79 -7.57 15.02
N GLU A 11 9.28 -8.67 14.47
CA GLU A 11 10.63 -8.85 13.95
C GLU A 11 10.76 -8.41 12.49
N ASP A 12 9.65 -8.01 11.86
CA ASP A 12 9.67 -7.46 10.51
C ASP A 12 10.41 -6.12 10.51
N PRO A 13 11.37 -5.89 9.59
CA PRO A 13 12.13 -4.65 9.53
C PRO A 13 11.26 -3.40 9.35
N ASP A 14 10.07 -3.53 8.76
CA ASP A 14 9.14 -2.42 8.55
C ASP A 14 8.28 -2.13 9.80
N TYR A 15 8.28 -3.02 10.80
CA TYR A 15 7.43 -2.88 11.99
C TYR A 15 7.74 -1.61 12.79
N SER A 16 9.01 -1.38 13.14
CA SER A 16 9.41 -0.21 13.96
C SER A 16 9.17 1.11 13.21
N PRO A 17 9.63 1.29 11.95
CA PRO A 17 9.38 2.52 11.21
C PRO A 17 7.89 2.86 11.04
N ILE A 18 7.05 1.84 10.80
CA ILE A 18 5.59 2.03 10.68
C ILE A 18 5.00 2.40 12.04
N SER A 19 5.42 1.74 13.11
CA SER A 19 4.97 2.04 14.47
C SER A 19 5.34 3.47 14.88
N ASP A 20 6.58 3.89 14.63
CA ASP A 20 7.06 5.24 14.96
C ASP A 20 6.30 6.32 14.18
N TYR A 21 6.02 6.06 12.90
CA TYR A 21 5.20 6.95 12.09
C TYR A 21 3.78 7.03 12.64
N ILE A 22 3.17 5.89 12.99
CA ILE A 22 1.82 5.81 13.58
C ILE A 22 1.73 6.58 14.89
N SER A 23 2.77 6.54 15.72
CA SER A 23 2.82 7.24 17.01
C SER A 23 3.23 8.71 16.91
N SER A 24 3.56 9.22 15.72
CA SER A 24 3.89 10.63 15.52
C SER A 24 2.67 11.54 15.63
N THR A 25 2.88 12.82 15.97
CA THR A 25 1.81 13.84 15.99
C THR A 25 1.21 14.15 14.62
N GLU A 26 1.93 13.80 13.55
CA GLU A 26 1.48 13.91 12.15
C GLU A 26 0.55 12.74 11.75
N SER A 27 0.46 11.72 12.59
CA SER A 27 -0.35 10.54 12.36
C SER A 27 -1.71 10.68 13.04
N VAL A 28 -2.76 10.56 12.24
CA VAL A 28 -4.16 10.48 12.71
C VAL A 28 -4.45 9.21 13.52
N VAL A 29 -3.50 8.28 13.57
CA VAL A 29 -3.63 6.95 14.15
C VAL A 29 -3.42 7.05 15.67
N GLY A 30 -4.51 7.36 16.35
CA GLY A 30 -4.56 7.49 17.81
C GLY A 30 -5.84 8.19 18.30
N ILE A 31 -6.45 9.01 17.43
CA ILE A 31 -7.63 9.83 17.77
C ILE A 31 -8.89 9.29 17.08
N ASP A 32 -8.80 8.93 15.80
CA ASP A 32 -9.91 8.37 15.04
C ASP A 32 -9.45 7.19 14.17
N ALA A 33 -9.68 5.99 14.70
CA ALA A 33 -9.41 4.76 13.99
C ALA A 33 -10.19 4.67 12.67
N ARG A 34 -11.43 5.16 12.58
CA ARG A 34 -12.23 5.11 11.36
C ARG A 34 -11.62 5.98 10.27
N HIS A 35 -11.20 7.21 10.62
CA HIS A 35 -10.54 8.11 9.67
C HIS A 35 -9.23 7.51 9.13
N THR A 36 -8.45 6.88 10.01
CA THR A 36 -7.25 6.14 9.64
C THR A 36 -7.54 5.05 8.60
N HIS A 37 -8.54 4.20 8.84
CA HIS A 37 -8.91 3.13 7.89
C HIS A 37 -9.35 3.71 6.53
N ILE A 38 -10.08 4.83 6.51
CA ILE A 38 -10.47 5.51 5.27
C ILE A 38 -9.23 5.96 4.47
N ILE A 39 -8.24 6.55 5.15
CA ILE A 39 -6.98 6.98 4.51
C ILE A 39 -6.23 5.76 3.95
N ILE A 40 -6.09 4.69 4.73
CA ILE A 40 -5.41 3.46 4.29
C ILE A 40 -6.10 2.90 3.04
N ILE A 41 -7.43 2.72 3.08
CA ILE A 41 -8.19 2.21 1.94
C ILE A 41 -8.01 3.11 0.71
N LYS A 42 -8.08 4.44 0.88
CA LYS A 42 -7.87 5.37 -0.23
C LYS A 42 -6.47 5.28 -0.82
N LYS A 43 -5.44 5.12 0.01
CA LYS A 43 -4.05 4.94 -0.44
C LYS A 43 -3.86 3.61 -1.19
N LEU A 44 -4.49 2.53 -0.71
CA LEU A 44 -4.48 1.24 -1.40
C LEU A 44 -5.13 1.34 -2.79
N ILE A 45 -6.30 1.96 -2.90
CA ILE A 45 -6.97 2.20 -4.19
C ILE A 45 -6.07 3.01 -5.14
N GLN A 46 -5.40 4.06 -4.64
CA GLN A 46 -4.46 4.84 -5.44
C GLN A 46 -3.27 4.02 -5.94
N LEU A 47 -2.75 3.10 -5.12
CA LEU A 47 -1.66 2.21 -5.51
C LEU A 47 -2.12 1.22 -6.59
N GLU A 48 -3.29 0.61 -6.42
CA GLU A 48 -3.87 -0.31 -7.41
C GLU A 48 -4.06 0.39 -8.78
N GLN A 49 -4.61 1.60 -8.80
CA GLN A 49 -4.75 2.39 -10.03
C GLN A 49 -3.41 2.70 -10.70
N ARG A 50 -2.37 3.00 -9.91
CA ARG A 50 -1.02 3.26 -10.44
C ARG A 50 -0.40 1.99 -11.02
N LEU A 51 -0.56 0.84 -10.35
CA LEU A 51 -0.09 -0.45 -10.84
C LEU A 51 -0.79 -0.83 -12.15
N GLU A 52 -2.12 -0.69 -12.23
CA GLU A 52 -2.87 -0.98 -13.45
C GLU A 52 -2.38 -0.11 -14.63
N LYS A 53 -2.08 1.17 -14.38
CA LYS A 53 -1.51 2.06 -15.40
C LYS A 53 -0.14 1.58 -15.87
N LEU A 54 0.74 1.17 -14.96
CA LEU A 54 2.06 0.65 -15.29
C LEU A 54 1.96 -0.66 -16.08
N ASP A 55 1.07 -1.56 -15.69
CA ASP A 55 0.84 -2.83 -16.41
C ASP A 55 0.35 -2.59 -17.85
N LYS A 56 -0.58 -1.63 -18.04
CA LYS A 56 -1.03 -1.22 -19.38
C LYS A 56 0.10 -0.64 -20.21
N GLN A 57 0.95 0.21 -19.62
CA GLN A 57 2.12 0.77 -20.29
C GLN A 57 3.12 -0.32 -20.70
N LEU A 58 3.44 -1.24 -19.79
CA LEU A 58 4.32 -2.37 -20.06
C LEU A 58 3.77 -3.27 -21.18
N ALA A 59 2.46 -3.56 -21.17
CA ALA A 59 1.82 -4.34 -22.21
C ALA A 59 1.89 -3.63 -23.59
N ALA A 60 1.66 -2.31 -23.62
CA ALA A 60 1.78 -1.52 -24.84
C ALA A 60 3.21 -1.50 -25.40
N MET A 61 4.22 -1.32 -24.53
CA MET A 61 5.63 -1.35 -24.91
C MET A 61 6.04 -2.71 -25.48
N LYS A 62 5.60 -3.82 -24.86
CA LYS A 62 5.84 -5.18 -25.37
C LYS A 62 5.23 -5.39 -26.76
N LYS A 63 4.01 -4.89 -27.00
CA LYS A 63 3.35 -4.96 -28.34
C LYS A 63 4.12 -4.15 -29.38
N ALA A 64 4.61 -2.96 -29.03
CA ALA A 64 5.40 -2.12 -29.95
C ALA A 64 6.74 -2.77 -30.32
N LYS A 65 7.42 -3.43 -29.37
CA LYS A 65 8.68 -4.15 -29.61
C LYS A 65 8.51 -5.39 -30.50
N LYS A 66 7.36 -6.07 -30.47
CA LYS A 66 7.07 -7.24 -31.33
C LYS A 66 6.72 -6.87 -32.78
N ARG A 67 6.34 -5.62 -33.03
CA ARG A 67 5.95 -5.11 -34.36
C ARG A 67 7.11 -4.47 -35.13
N LYS A 68 8.28 -4.31 -34.49
CA LYS A 68 9.55 -3.93 -35.10
C LYS A 68 10.40 -5.17 -35.26
#